data_AF-A0AAU9K476-F1
#
_entry.id   AF-A0AAU9K476-F1
#
_cell.length_a   1.000
_cell.length_b   1.000
_cell.length_c   1.000
_cell.angle_alpha   90.00
_cell.angle_beta   90.00
_cell.angle_gamma   90.00
#
_symmetry.space_group_name_H-M   'P 1'
#
loop_
_entity.id
_entity.type
_entity.pdbx_description
1 polymer ?
#
loop_
_entity_poly.entity_id
_entity_poly.type
_entity_poly.pdbx_seq_one_letter_code
_entity_poly.pdbx_strand_id
1 'polypeptide(L)'
;MSFLIHASYFIDKFVSSRFLFSCSVSHYFLSFYKSNMNQSYSYKSKSPYNAKIPKSRLLSLTRWINSLHIWRNLTEKELPEQAKTGVLLIFLIQAVEPTIEFQNFSPKPSSKRFCIKNLDQALSAISQLAGPSVLLPRSEEIYQGNQEKMWQLLDFIFELFIMTPARKSFKSLVNWYIRILELHGVSINSIEILSSFRNGVNFMIVINCLLDDVDLEEIYFNPQSKSELTQNLAVLINVMKKFGIPVCVTIEELGNLLDQDLILLQLYYVYRALHDRIPIKKNLKFKDDIQRSIEKLPIEKSALQTEVSDFMKPKGFFSQFTPRSYGKNKLEFDCTKETESTNAVSTSDLSPSYFSSKFSADRSLSPIKIEIISDTSDSFLEYKPQKNILNIETSPVKPSPSLRVIRPPEFHHNPHQNLSNDKEKALLYLLTPRILKLHIGSCFQAFMFSIVLDSFLAEEYSFEWKNLETMETEGKIRIKDISNVSYEKRVLMIQEKSKSLQIQCLDANEVSRYVKSLIAMRDA
;
A
#
# COMPACT_ATOMS: atom_id res chain seq x y z
N MET A 1 61.21 -20.19 -12.73
CA MET A 1 59.86 -20.62 -13.14
C MET A 1 59.24 -21.62 -12.14
N SER A 2 59.33 -21.37 -10.82
CA SER A 2 58.81 -22.28 -9.77
C SER A 2 58.17 -21.55 -8.58
N PHE A 3 57.85 -20.27 -8.72
CA PHE A 3 57.18 -19.46 -7.68
C PHE A 3 55.72 -19.10 -8.04
N LEU A 4 55.27 -19.41 -9.26
CA LEU A 4 53.91 -19.10 -9.73
C LEU A 4 52.91 -20.25 -9.57
N ILE A 5 53.36 -21.45 -9.20
CA ILE A 5 52.49 -22.63 -9.05
C ILE A 5 51.95 -22.80 -7.62
N HIS A 6 52.56 -22.16 -6.62
CA HIS A 6 52.05 -22.22 -5.23
C HIS A 6 50.99 -21.16 -4.91
N ALA A 7 50.86 -20.09 -5.71
CA ALA A 7 49.85 -19.06 -5.50
C ALA A 7 48.44 -19.47 -5.97
N SER A 8 48.33 -20.30 -7.03
CA SER A 8 47.01 -20.75 -7.50
C SER A 8 46.36 -21.78 -6.58
N TYR A 9 47.16 -22.62 -5.91
CA TYR A 9 46.64 -23.64 -4.99
C TYR A 9 46.11 -23.05 -3.67
N PHE A 10 46.59 -21.86 -3.27
CA PHE A 10 46.13 -21.17 -2.06
C PHE A 10 44.85 -20.35 -2.29
N ILE A 11 44.66 -19.82 -3.49
CA ILE A 11 43.46 -19.04 -3.86
C ILE A 11 42.23 -19.96 -4.03
N ASP A 12 42.40 -21.18 -4.59
CA ASP A 12 41.28 -22.11 -4.77
C ASP A 12 40.71 -22.67 -3.45
N LYS A 13 41.55 -22.86 -2.42
CA LYS A 13 41.07 -23.22 -1.08
C LYS A 13 40.41 -22.05 -0.34
N PHE A 14 40.81 -20.81 -0.61
CA PHE A 14 40.22 -19.62 0.01
C PHE A 14 38.87 -19.23 -0.61
N VAL A 15 38.69 -19.50 -1.91
CA VAL A 15 37.42 -19.26 -2.62
C VAL A 15 36.41 -20.39 -2.36
N SER A 16 36.86 -21.65 -2.26
CA SER A 16 35.97 -22.77 -1.92
C SER A 16 35.47 -22.76 -0.47
N SER A 17 36.26 -22.24 0.49
CA SER A 17 35.81 -22.15 1.90
C SER A 17 34.73 -21.08 2.10
N ARG A 18 34.79 -19.95 1.37
CA ARG A 18 33.72 -18.93 1.39
C ARG A 18 32.42 -19.40 0.73
N PHE A 19 32.50 -20.20 -0.32
CA PHE A 19 31.31 -20.74 -0.99
C PHE A 19 30.59 -21.78 -0.12
N LEU A 20 31.33 -22.68 0.52
CA LEU A 20 30.78 -23.70 1.41
C LEU A 20 30.26 -23.13 2.75
N PHE A 21 30.86 -22.06 3.26
CA PHE A 21 30.30 -21.31 4.41
C PHE A 21 28.99 -20.59 4.07
N SER A 22 28.83 -20.03 2.86
CA SER A 22 27.61 -19.29 2.52
C SER A 22 26.35 -20.17 2.40
N CYS A 23 26.49 -21.42 1.93
CA CYS A 23 25.37 -22.35 1.78
C CYS A 23 24.96 -23.01 3.11
N SER A 24 25.93 -23.34 3.98
CA SER A 24 25.68 -23.96 5.29
C SER A 24 25.08 -22.99 6.30
N VAL A 25 25.56 -21.74 6.32
CA VAL A 25 25.00 -20.67 7.17
C VAL A 25 23.57 -20.34 6.73
N SER A 26 23.25 -20.34 5.43
CA SER A 26 21.89 -20.06 4.97
C SER A 26 20.86 -21.13 5.40
N HIS A 27 21.26 -22.40 5.51
CA HIS A 27 20.35 -23.49 5.90
C HIS A 27 20.18 -23.55 7.43
N TYR A 28 21.27 -23.37 8.18
CA TYR A 28 21.21 -23.19 9.64
C TYR A 28 20.45 -21.93 10.04
N PHE A 29 20.56 -20.84 9.28
CA PHE A 29 19.86 -19.58 9.54
C PHE A 29 18.36 -19.69 9.30
N LEU A 30 17.93 -20.25 8.17
CA LEU A 30 16.51 -20.54 7.96
C LEU A 30 15.98 -21.55 8.99
N SER A 31 16.80 -22.50 9.43
CA SER A 31 16.43 -23.46 10.48
C SER A 31 16.36 -22.84 11.87
N PHE A 32 17.29 -21.97 12.25
CA PHE A 32 17.34 -21.25 13.52
C PHE A 32 16.25 -20.18 13.59
N TYR A 33 16.06 -19.42 12.50
CA TYR A 33 14.97 -18.47 12.36
C TYR A 33 13.62 -19.19 12.33
N LYS A 34 13.48 -20.29 11.58
CA LYS A 34 12.29 -21.16 11.69
C LYS A 34 12.15 -21.72 13.11
N SER A 35 13.22 -22.10 13.81
CA SER A 35 13.13 -22.69 15.15
C SER A 35 12.67 -21.66 16.19
N ASN A 36 13.20 -20.44 16.14
CA ASN A 36 12.84 -19.36 17.07
C ASN A 36 11.51 -18.69 16.71
N MET A 37 11.17 -18.55 15.43
CA MET A 37 9.86 -18.02 15.01
C MET A 37 8.74 -19.06 15.03
N ASN A 38 9.03 -20.36 14.80
CA ASN A 38 8.04 -21.42 15.03
C ASN A 38 7.73 -21.60 16.52
N GLN A 39 8.61 -21.17 17.43
CA GLN A 39 8.26 -21.06 18.85
C GLN A 39 7.31 -19.88 19.11
N SER A 40 7.29 -18.86 18.25
CA SER A 40 6.38 -17.73 18.40
C SER A 40 4.96 -18.05 17.92
N TYR A 41 4.73 -18.56 16.70
CA TYR A 41 3.37 -18.92 16.24
C TYR A 41 3.35 -20.01 15.15
N SER A 42 4.00 -21.16 15.37
CA SER A 42 3.80 -22.32 14.49
C SER A 42 2.35 -22.84 14.63
N TYR A 43 1.47 -22.44 13.71
CA TYR A 43 0.14 -23.04 13.49
C TYR A 43 0.27 -24.51 13.00
N LYS A 44 0.82 -25.39 13.84
CA LYS A 44 0.79 -26.84 13.65
C LYS A 44 -0.56 -27.35 14.13
N SER A 45 -1.50 -27.48 13.19
CA SER A 45 -2.74 -28.28 13.18
C SER A 45 -3.66 -28.31 14.41
N LYS A 46 -3.47 -27.48 15.43
CA LYS A 46 -4.47 -27.20 16.46
C LYS A 46 -5.23 -25.95 16.03
N SER A 47 -6.56 -26.06 16.00
CA SER A 47 -7.47 -24.98 15.60
C SER A 47 -6.95 -23.61 16.07
N PRO A 48 -6.74 -22.65 15.16
CA PRO A 48 -6.17 -21.34 15.50
C PRO A 48 -7.07 -20.52 16.46
N TYR A 49 -8.26 -21.03 16.79
CA TYR A 49 -9.30 -20.31 17.53
C TYR A 49 -9.42 -20.64 19.03
N ASN A 50 -8.39 -21.20 19.65
CA ASN A 50 -8.44 -21.57 21.06
C ASN A 50 -7.46 -20.78 21.95
N ALA A 51 -6.56 -19.99 21.36
CA ALA A 51 -5.63 -19.16 22.11
C ALA A 51 -6.16 -17.73 22.24
N LYS A 52 -6.17 -17.20 23.46
CA LYS A 52 -6.46 -15.79 23.72
C LYS A 52 -5.33 -14.94 23.18
N ILE A 53 -5.66 -13.96 22.35
CA ILE A 53 -4.67 -13.05 21.76
C ILE A 53 -4.12 -12.09 22.84
N PRO A 54 -2.79 -11.95 22.98
CA PRO A 54 -2.20 -11.00 23.91
C PRO A 54 -2.61 -9.55 23.61
N LYS A 55 -2.77 -8.71 24.64
CA LYS A 55 -3.18 -7.31 24.47
C LYS A 55 -2.23 -6.50 23.56
N SER A 56 -0.93 -6.72 23.66
CA SER A 56 0.07 -6.09 22.77
C SER A 56 -0.19 -6.40 21.30
N ARG A 57 -0.64 -7.63 20.99
CA ARG A 57 -0.98 -8.03 19.64
C ARG A 57 -2.27 -7.35 19.16
N LEU A 58 -3.27 -7.18 20.02
CA LEU A 58 -4.50 -6.43 19.68
C LEU A 58 -4.20 -4.97 19.30
N LEU A 59 -3.33 -4.29 20.06
CA LEU A 59 -2.87 -2.93 19.74
C LEU A 59 -2.20 -2.87 18.37
N SER A 60 -1.42 -3.90 18.05
CA SER A 60 -0.65 -3.98 16.82
C SER A 60 -1.53 -4.23 15.60
N LEU A 61 -2.50 -5.15 15.71
CA LEU A 61 -3.51 -5.39 14.68
C LEU A 61 -4.36 -4.14 14.43
N THR A 62 -4.74 -3.44 15.49
CA THR A 62 -5.51 -2.18 15.40
C THR A 62 -4.71 -1.11 14.64
N ARG A 63 -3.43 -0.91 14.99
CA ARG A 63 -2.56 0.05 14.30
C ARG A 63 -2.33 -0.31 12.84
N TRP A 64 -2.14 -1.59 12.55
CA TRP A 64 -2.02 -2.07 11.19
C TRP A 64 -3.29 -1.77 10.37
N ILE A 65 -4.48 -2.09 10.88
CA ILE A 65 -5.72 -1.80 10.16
C ILE A 65 -5.90 -0.29 9.94
N ASN A 66 -5.59 0.54 10.94
CA ASN A 66 -5.65 1.99 10.81
C ASN A 66 -4.62 2.53 9.80
N SER A 67 -3.45 1.91 9.65
CA SER A 67 -2.42 2.34 8.69
C SER A 67 -2.80 2.04 7.24
N LEU A 68 -3.80 1.20 6.99
CA LEU A 68 -4.35 0.96 5.65
C LEU A 68 -5.29 2.07 5.18
N HIS A 69 -5.73 2.97 6.08
CA HIS A 69 -6.63 4.08 5.76
C HIS A 69 -7.94 3.66 5.04
N ILE A 70 -8.39 2.42 5.26
CA ILE A 70 -9.63 1.87 4.70
C ILE A 70 -10.88 2.26 5.49
N TRP A 71 -10.69 2.84 6.67
CA TRP A 71 -11.73 3.19 7.62
C TRP A 71 -11.30 4.40 8.46
N ARG A 72 -12.21 4.94 9.28
CA ARG A 72 -11.82 5.89 10.34
C ARG A 72 -10.87 5.21 11.33
N ASN A 73 -10.06 5.97 12.05
CA ASN A 73 -9.21 5.42 13.10
C ASN A 73 -10.08 4.73 14.16
N LEU A 74 -9.83 3.43 14.37
CA LEU A 74 -10.54 2.59 15.33
C LEU A 74 -9.67 2.34 16.56
N THR A 75 -10.32 2.28 17.72
CA THR A 75 -9.74 1.72 18.94
C THR A 75 -9.91 0.20 19.00
N GLU A 76 -9.17 -0.46 19.90
CA GLU A 76 -9.30 -1.91 20.12
C GLU A 76 -10.73 -2.34 20.49
N LYS A 77 -11.49 -1.47 21.16
CA LYS A 77 -12.87 -1.78 21.56
C LYS A 77 -13.85 -1.63 20.41
N GLU A 78 -13.62 -0.67 19.52
CA GLU A 78 -14.52 -0.39 18.40
C GLU A 78 -14.31 -1.36 17.24
N LEU A 79 -13.07 -1.83 17.05
CA LEU A 79 -12.71 -2.56 15.84
C LEU A 79 -13.57 -3.82 15.62
N PRO A 80 -13.76 -4.70 16.61
CA PRO A 80 -14.60 -5.87 16.40
C PRO A 80 -16.07 -5.51 16.15
N GLU A 81 -16.58 -4.44 16.78
CA GLU A 81 -17.94 -3.93 16.54
C GLU A 81 -18.14 -3.49 15.09
N GLN A 82 -17.17 -2.76 14.53
CA GLN A 82 -17.23 -2.32 13.13
C GLN A 82 -17.12 -3.50 12.16
N ALA A 83 -16.37 -4.54 12.53
CA ALA A 83 -16.19 -5.73 11.71
C ALA A 83 -17.42 -6.65 11.64
N LYS A 84 -18.37 -6.58 12.60
CA LYS A 84 -19.55 -7.47 12.66
C LYS A 84 -20.45 -7.40 11.43
N THR A 85 -20.43 -6.30 10.70
CA THR A 85 -21.26 -6.10 9.49
C THR A 85 -20.65 -6.75 8.23
N GLY A 86 -19.40 -7.22 8.33
CA GLY A 86 -18.61 -7.73 7.20
C GLY A 86 -18.05 -6.66 6.26
N VAL A 87 -18.52 -5.41 6.33
CA VAL A 87 -18.07 -4.33 5.44
C VAL A 87 -16.59 -4.02 5.64
N LEU A 88 -16.15 -3.87 6.89
CA LEU A 88 -14.73 -3.65 7.21
C LEU A 88 -13.84 -4.81 6.74
N LEU A 89 -14.30 -6.05 6.87
CA LEU A 89 -13.54 -7.22 6.42
C LEU A 89 -13.40 -7.27 4.89
N ILE A 90 -14.46 -6.91 4.16
CA ILE A 90 -14.40 -6.78 2.70
C ILE A 90 -13.35 -5.75 2.30
N PHE A 91 -13.42 -4.53 2.86
CA PHE A 91 -12.44 -3.49 2.56
C PHE A 91 -11.02 -3.87 2.98
N LEU A 92 -10.87 -4.58 4.10
CA LEU A 92 -9.59 -5.11 4.55
C LEU A 92 -9.00 -6.08 3.53
N ILE A 93 -9.79 -7.05 3.05
CA ILE A 93 -9.35 -8.01 2.03
C ILE A 93 -9.00 -7.31 0.73
N GLN A 94 -9.82 -6.36 0.26
CA GLN A 94 -9.53 -5.58 -0.94
C GLN A 94 -8.24 -4.75 -0.81
N ALA A 95 -7.92 -4.28 0.40
CA ALA A 95 -6.71 -3.54 0.66
C ALA A 95 -5.44 -4.39 0.57
N VAL A 96 -5.50 -5.61 1.11
CA VAL A 96 -4.34 -6.51 1.12
C VAL A 96 -4.22 -7.35 -0.15
N GLU A 97 -5.32 -7.65 -0.82
CA GLU A 97 -5.39 -8.40 -2.07
C GLU A 97 -6.33 -7.73 -3.08
N PRO A 98 -5.84 -6.72 -3.82
CA PRO A 98 -6.65 -5.94 -4.77
C PRO A 98 -7.20 -6.74 -5.95
N THR A 99 -6.71 -7.97 -6.18
CA THR A 99 -7.20 -8.83 -7.26
C THR A 99 -8.57 -9.44 -6.96
N ILE A 100 -9.00 -9.42 -5.69
CA ILE A 100 -10.30 -9.95 -5.27
C ILE A 100 -11.38 -8.89 -5.44
N GLU A 101 -12.39 -9.25 -6.23
CA GLU A 101 -13.54 -8.38 -6.47
C GLU A 101 -14.78 -8.90 -5.74
N PHE A 102 -15.31 -8.07 -4.85
CA PHE A 102 -16.56 -8.34 -4.15
C PHE A 102 -17.73 -7.78 -4.96
N GLN A 103 -18.55 -8.67 -5.50
CA GLN A 103 -19.75 -8.30 -6.23
C GLN A 103 -20.97 -8.31 -5.30
N ASN A 104 -21.85 -7.32 -5.46
CA ASN A 104 -23.17 -7.28 -4.81
C ASN A 104 -23.14 -7.34 -3.26
N PHE A 105 -22.09 -6.83 -2.63
CA PHE A 105 -22.05 -6.62 -1.19
C PHE A 105 -22.83 -5.36 -0.80
N SER A 106 -23.33 -5.31 0.44
CA SER A 106 -24.11 -4.18 0.94
C SER A 106 -23.21 -3.24 1.75
N PRO A 107 -22.86 -2.04 1.27
CA PRO A 107 -21.96 -1.13 1.98
C PRO A 107 -22.59 -0.50 3.23
N LYS A 108 -23.93 -0.46 3.28
CA LYS A 108 -24.72 -0.02 4.43
C LYS A 108 -25.77 -1.08 4.76
N PRO A 109 -25.37 -2.23 5.33
CA PRO A 109 -26.29 -3.33 5.56
C PRO A 109 -27.27 -2.95 6.67
N SER A 110 -28.57 -2.90 6.36
CA SER A 110 -29.64 -2.55 7.30
C SER A 110 -30.27 -3.74 8.01
N SER A 111 -30.02 -4.96 7.52
CA SER A 111 -30.60 -6.19 8.08
C SER A 111 -29.52 -7.24 8.34
N LYS A 112 -29.79 -8.13 9.31
CA LYS A 112 -28.93 -9.29 9.62
C LYS A 112 -28.57 -10.09 8.37
N ARG A 113 -29.54 -10.29 7.47
CA ARG A 113 -29.33 -11.04 6.22
C ARG A 113 -28.24 -10.42 5.35
N PHE A 114 -28.17 -9.10 5.25
CA PHE A 114 -27.12 -8.42 4.49
C PHE A 114 -25.77 -8.47 5.18
N CYS A 115 -25.72 -8.35 6.51
CA CYS A 115 -24.47 -8.50 7.27
C CYS A 115 -23.88 -9.91 7.12
N ILE A 116 -24.70 -10.95 7.28
CA ILE A 116 -24.28 -12.35 7.10
C ILE A 116 -23.78 -12.58 5.67
N LYS A 117 -24.51 -12.09 4.66
CA LYS A 117 -24.06 -12.19 3.26
C LYS A 117 -22.69 -11.55 3.04
N ASN A 118 -22.45 -10.35 3.58
CA ASN A 118 -21.15 -9.68 3.47
C ASN A 118 -20.04 -10.51 4.16
N LEU A 119 -20.32 -11.06 5.35
CA LEU A 119 -19.40 -11.90 6.09
C LEU A 119 -19.07 -13.19 5.33
N ASP A 120 -20.07 -13.88 4.79
CA ASP A 120 -19.87 -15.09 3.99
C ASP A 120 -18.99 -14.82 2.77
N GLN A 121 -19.20 -13.68 2.09
CA GLN A 121 -18.34 -13.26 0.98
C GLN A 121 -16.89 -13.05 1.43
N ALA A 122 -16.67 -12.31 2.51
CA ALA A 122 -15.33 -12.07 3.07
C ALA A 122 -14.64 -13.38 3.49
N LEU A 123 -15.33 -14.24 4.22
CA LEU A 123 -14.82 -15.52 4.70
C LEU A 123 -14.53 -16.49 3.55
N SER A 124 -15.39 -16.52 2.52
CA SER A 124 -15.16 -17.33 1.33
C SER A 124 -13.89 -16.89 0.59
N ALA A 125 -13.69 -15.58 0.43
CA ALA A 125 -12.48 -15.03 -0.18
C ALA A 125 -11.21 -15.40 0.63
N ILE A 126 -11.26 -15.28 1.97
CA ILE A 126 -10.15 -15.70 2.84
C ILE A 126 -9.87 -17.20 2.70
N SER A 127 -10.91 -18.03 2.72
CA SER A 127 -10.77 -19.49 2.61
C SER A 127 -10.14 -19.92 1.29
N GLN A 128 -10.51 -19.30 0.17
CA GLN A 128 -9.94 -19.58 -1.14
C GLN A 128 -8.43 -19.32 -1.19
N LEU A 129 -7.97 -18.26 -0.53
CA LEU A 129 -6.55 -17.90 -0.48
C LEU A 129 -5.75 -18.70 0.55
N ALA A 130 -6.38 -19.01 1.69
CA ALA A 130 -5.77 -19.75 2.78
C ALA A 130 -5.63 -21.26 2.48
N GLY A 131 -6.50 -21.79 1.62
CA GLY A 131 -6.58 -23.21 1.30
C GLY A 131 -7.63 -23.96 2.15
N PRO A 132 -7.96 -25.20 1.74
CA PRO A 132 -9.13 -25.93 2.25
C PRO A 132 -9.01 -26.44 3.69
N SER A 133 -7.81 -26.44 4.27
CA SER A 133 -7.55 -26.97 5.62
C SER A 133 -7.75 -25.94 6.73
N VAL A 134 -8.03 -24.68 6.38
CA VAL A 134 -8.18 -23.61 7.36
C VAL A 134 -9.61 -23.58 7.87
N LEU A 135 -9.76 -23.83 9.18
CA LEU A 135 -11.00 -23.57 9.88
C LEU A 135 -11.19 -22.04 9.94
N LEU A 136 -12.38 -21.54 9.63
CA LEU A 136 -12.76 -20.13 9.83
C LEU A 136 -13.97 -20.08 10.75
N PRO A 137 -14.16 -19.00 11.54
CA PRO A 137 -15.39 -18.83 12.31
C PRO A 137 -16.57 -18.68 11.36
N ARG A 138 -17.75 -19.10 11.80
CA ARG A 138 -18.97 -18.92 11.01
C ARG A 138 -19.37 -17.45 11.00
N SER A 139 -20.02 -17.00 9.92
CA SER A 139 -20.53 -15.64 9.80
C SER A 139 -21.50 -15.29 10.93
N GLU A 140 -22.29 -16.24 11.43
CA GLU A 140 -23.16 -16.01 12.59
C GLU A 140 -22.39 -15.71 13.87
N GLU A 141 -21.27 -16.41 14.12
CA GLU A 141 -20.45 -16.20 15.32
C GLU A 141 -19.83 -14.81 15.33
N ILE A 142 -19.38 -14.35 14.17
CA ILE A 142 -18.88 -13.00 13.96
C ILE A 142 -19.98 -11.97 14.17
N TYR A 143 -21.14 -12.15 13.53
CA TYR A 143 -22.25 -11.22 13.58
C TYR A 143 -22.81 -11.06 15.01
N GLN A 144 -22.88 -12.15 15.77
CA GLN A 144 -23.26 -12.15 17.19
C GLN A 144 -22.26 -11.36 18.06
N GLY A 145 -21.09 -11.05 17.52
CA GLY A 145 -20.11 -10.20 18.17
C GLY A 145 -19.18 -10.93 19.12
N ASN A 146 -18.89 -12.20 18.84
CA ASN A 146 -17.85 -12.93 19.55
C ASN A 146 -16.48 -12.27 19.26
N GLN A 147 -16.06 -11.39 20.18
CA GLN A 147 -14.86 -10.57 20.07
C GLN A 147 -13.60 -11.42 19.89
N GLU A 148 -13.52 -12.55 20.61
CA GLU A 148 -12.36 -13.44 20.56
C GLU A 148 -12.21 -14.08 19.18
N LYS A 149 -13.30 -14.61 18.62
CA LYS A 149 -13.30 -15.17 17.26
C LYS A 149 -12.98 -14.11 16.20
N MET A 150 -13.49 -12.89 16.36
CA MET A 150 -13.17 -11.77 15.47
C MET A 150 -11.67 -11.44 15.51
N TRP A 151 -11.10 -11.33 16.71
CA TRP A 151 -9.67 -11.06 16.85
C TRP A 151 -8.80 -12.18 16.27
N GLN A 152 -9.18 -13.44 16.48
CA GLN A 152 -8.52 -14.60 15.87
C GLN A 152 -8.60 -14.58 14.35
N LEU A 153 -9.74 -14.16 13.78
CA LEU A 153 -9.87 -13.97 12.35
C LEU A 153 -8.96 -12.84 11.83
N LEU A 154 -8.91 -11.70 12.50
CA LEU A 154 -8.08 -10.57 12.09
C LEU A 154 -6.59 -10.88 12.19
N ASP A 155 -6.17 -11.57 13.25
CA ASP A 155 -4.81 -12.05 13.40
C ASP A 155 -4.46 -13.07 12.31
N PHE A 156 -5.39 -13.97 11.99
CA PHE A 156 -5.22 -14.91 10.89
C PHE A 156 -5.06 -14.20 9.52
N ILE A 157 -5.89 -13.18 9.23
CA ILE A 157 -5.76 -12.35 8.02
C ILE A 157 -4.39 -11.68 8.01
N PHE A 158 -3.98 -11.06 9.11
CA PHE A 158 -2.66 -10.43 9.21
C PHE A 158 -1.52 -11.44 8.95
N GLU A 159 -1.58 -12.63 9.54
CA GLU A 159 -0.59 -13.68 9.33
C GLU A 159 -0.54 -14.17 7.88
N LEU A 160 -1.70 -14.36 7.26
CA LEU A 160 -1.83 -14.85 5.89
C LEU A 160 -1.29 -13.84 4.87
N PHE A 161 -1.72 -12.58 4.96
CA PHE A 161 -1.46 -11.58 3.93
C PHE A 161 -0.22 -10.73 4.18
N ILE A 162 0.18 -10.55 5.43
CA ILE A 162 1.26 -9.63 5.78
C ILE A 162 2.50 -10.42 6.19
N MET A 163 2.38 -11.23 7.24
CA MET A 163 3.55 -11.88 7.83
C MET A 163 4.07 -13.03 6.98
N THR A 164 3.21 -13.82 6.36
CA THR A 164 3.66 -14.91 5.48
C THR A 164 4.49 -14.40 4.30
N PRO A 165 4.06 -13.37 3.53
CA PRO A 165 4.90 -12.75 2.51
C PRO A 165 6.18 -12.10 3.06
N ALA A 166 6.11 -11.44 4.23
CA ALA A 166 7.28 -10.84 4.87
C ALA A 166 8.34 -11.90 5.22
N ARG A 167 7.94 -13.00 5.86
CA ARG A 167 8.82 -14.13 6.21
C ARG A 167 9.37 -14.84 4.97
N LYS A 168 8.56 -15.01 3.91
CA LYS A 168 9.04 -15.54 2.61
C LYS A 168 10.10 -14.66 1.98
N SER A 169 9.96 -13.34 2.11
CA SER A 169 10.89 -12.35 1.53
C SER A 169 12.12 -12.09 2.40
N PHE A 170 12.16 -12.62 3.62
CA PHE A 170 13.16 -12.26 4.63
C PHE A 170 14.60 -12.40 4.15
N LYS A 171 14.96 -13.51 3.50
CA LYS A 171 16.33 -13.71 2.98
C LYS A 171 16.73 -12.63 1.96
N SER A 172 15.87 -12.36 0.98
CA SER A 172 16.13 -11.34 -0.05
C SER A 172 16.23 -9.94 0.56
N LEU A 173 15.33 -9.65 1.50
CA LEU A 173 15.26 -8.39 2.22
C LEU A 173 16.50 -8.15 3.10
N VAL A 174 17.00 -9.17 3.82
CA VAL A 174 18.21 -9.06 4.64
C VAL A 174 19.43 -8.83 3.75
N ASN A 175 19.55 -9.58 2.64
CA ASN A 175 20.64 -9.40 1.69
C ASN A 175 20.63 -8.01 1.05
N TRP A 176 19.44 -7.51 0.69
CA TRP A 176 19.26 -6.16 0.18
C TRP A 176 19.72 -5.12 1.20
N TYR A 177 19.28 -5.25 2.45
CA TYR A 177 19.63 -4.33 3.52
C TYR A 177 21.13 -4.29 3.81
N ILE A 178 21.77 -5.47 3.95
CA ILE A 178 23.22 -5.59 4.20
C ILE A 178 24.02 -4.94 3.06
N ARG A 179 23.66 -5.21 1.80
CA ARG A 179 24.37 -4.64 0.64
C ARG A 179 24.36 -3.12 0.64
N ILE A 180 23.27 -2.48 1.07
CA ILE A 180 23.19 -1.02 1.14
C ILE A 180 24.12 -0.50 2.24
N LEU A 181 24.12 -1.14 3.41
CA LEU A 181 25.00 -0.77 4.51
C LEU A 181 26.49 -0.93 4.17
N GLU A 182 26.84 -1.97 3.42
CA GLU A 182 28.21 -2.22 2.95
C GLU A 182 28.75 -1.09 2.07
N LEU A 183 27.90 -0.35 1.34
CA LEU A 183 28.32 0.83 0.56
C LEU A 183 28.94 1.93 1.44
N HIS A 184 28.56 1.95 2.72
CA HIS A 184 29.01 2.89 3.74
C HIS A 184 29.99 2.27 4.74
N GLY A 185 30.52 1.07 4.45
CA GLY A 185 31.48 0.39 5.32
C GLY A 185 30.85 -0.17 6.61
N VAL A 186 29.52 -0.23 6.69
CA VAL A 186 28.82 -0.80 7.85
C VAL A 186 28.61 -2.30 7.59
N SER A 187 29.34 -3.12 8.33
CA SER A 187 29.24 -4.59 8.27
C SER A 187 28.33 -5.09 9.39
N ILE A 188 27.24 -5.77 9.03
CA ILE A 188 26.29 -6.35 10.00
C ILE A 188 26.16 -7.84 9.77
N ASN A 189 26.20 -8.61 10.86
CA ASN A 189 25.90 -10.03 10.81
C ASN A 189 24.39 -10.24 10.56
N SER A 190 24.02 -11.11 9.62
CA SER A 190 22.62 -11.43 9.33
C SER A 190 21.82 -11.90 10.55
N ILE A 191 22.48 -12.47 11.57
CA ILE A 191 21.86 -12.92 12.81
C ILE A 191 21.41 -11.72 13.68
N GLU A 192 22.16 -10.62 13.62
CA GLU A 192 21.95 -9.42 14.44
C GLU A 192 21.13 -8.36 13.69
N ILE A 193 20.54 -8.73 12.54
CA ILE A 193 19.85 -7.78 11.68
C ILE A 193 18.70 -7.11 12.43
N LEU A 194 17.89 -7.87 13.17
CA LEU A 194 16.75 -7.33 13.90
C LEU A 194 17.21 -6.43 15.07
N SER A 195 18.28 -6.79 15.75
CA SER A 195 18.86 -5.95 16.81
C SER A 195 19.52 -4.69 16.28
N SER A 196 19.98 -4.70 15.02
CA SER A 196 20.59 -3.54 14.38
C SER A 196 19.62 -2.37 14.15
N PHE A 197 18.31 -2.61 14.26
CA PHE A 197 17.28 -1.57 14.15
C PHE A 197 17.05 -0.80 15.46
N ARG A 198 17.53 -1.32 16.59
CA ARG A 198 17.17 -0.85 17.93
C ARG A 198 17.41 0.66 18.15
N ASN A 199 18.48 1.20 17.54
CA ASN A 199 18.88 2.60 17.69
C ASN A 199 18.48 3.48 16.49
N GLY A 200 17.83 2.90 15.47
CA GLY A 200 17.40 3.60 14.26
C GLY A 200 18.49 4.01 13.27
N VAL A 201 19.78 3.94 13.65
CA VAL A 201 20.90 4.50 12.86
C VAL A 201 21.05 3.79 11.52
N ASN A 202 21.16 2.46 11.54
CA ASN A 202 21.31 1.68 10.31
C ASN A 202 20.10 1.84 9.37
N PHE A 203 18.91 1.99 9.96
CA PHE A 203 17.68 2.16 9.21
C PHE A 203 17.66 3.53 8.52
N MET A 204 18.09 4.57 9.22
CA MET A 204 18.26 5.91 8.66
C MET A 204 19.33 5.96 7.57
N ILE A 205 20.44 5.23 7.71
CA ILE A 205 21.44 5.10 6.63
C ILE A 205 20.80 4.52 5.39
N VAL A 206 20.10 3.39 5.50
CA VAL A 206 19.45 2.75 4.34
C VAL A 206 18.41 3.66 3.69
N ILE A 207 17.59 4.35 4.49
CA ILE A 207 16.60 5.30 3.96
C ILE A 207 17.28 6.48 3.26
N ASN A 208 18.32 7.07 3.85
CA ASN A 208 19.09 8.18 3.25
C ASN A 208 19.79 7.77 1.94
N CYS A 209 20.23 6.52 1.81
CA CYS A 209 20.82 6.00 0.57
C CYS A 209 19.82 5.92 -0.59
N LEU A 210 18.54 5.74 -0.29
CA LEU A 210 17.48 5.45 -1.27
C LEU A 210 16.56 6.64 -1.52
N LEU A 211 16.51 7.58 -0.59
CA LEU A 211 15.68 8.77 -0.64
C LEU A 211 16.55 10.02 -0.61
N ASP A 212 16.13 11.02 -1.37
CA ASP A 212 16.68 12.37 -1.27
C ASP A 212 16.00 13.12 -0.12
N ASP A 213 16.62 14.18 0.38
CA ASP A 213 16.08 15.02 1.47
C ASP A 213 15.81 14.30 2.80
N VAL A 214 16.68 13.34 3.13
CA VAL A 214 16.76 12.73 4.47
C VAL A 214 17.94 13.33 5.19
N ASP A 215 17.67 14.17 6.19
CA ASP A 215 18.71 14.77 7.01
C ASP A 215 19.19 13.78 8.09
N LEU A 216 20.50 13.52 8.12
CA LEU A 216 21.15 12.69 9.13
C LEU A 216 21.77 13.52 10.25
N GLU A 217 21.80 14.85 10.11
CA GLU A 217 22.36 15.77 11.10
C GLU A 217 21.53 15.79 12.41
N GLU A 218 20.29 15.32 12.36
CA GLU A 218 19.44 15.12 13.55
C GLU A 218 19.65 13.77 14.26
N ILE A 219 20.39 12.84 13.66
CA ILE A 219 20.60 11.47 14.15
C ILE A 219 21.94 11.37 14.88
N TYR A 220 21.91 10.85 16.10
CA TYR A 220 23.10 10.43 16.84
C TYR A 220 23.62 9.12 16.23
N PHE A 221 24.89 9.07 15.81
CA PHE A 221 25.48 7.86 15.24
C PHE A 221 25.65 6.77 16.31
N ASN A 222 25.99 7.18 17.53
CA ASN A 222 26.17 6.29 18.67
C ASN A 222 25.41 6.80 19.91
N PRO A 223 24.07 6.67 19.95
CA PRO A 223 23.27 7.20 21.06
C PRO A 223 23.67 6.53 22.39
N GLN A 224 24.16 7.34 23.33
CA GLN A 224 24.61 6.93 24.66
C GLN A 224 23.48 6.97 25.69
N SER A 225 22.50 7.86 25.50
CA SER A 225 21.38 8.02 26.43
C SER A 225 20.05 7.50 25.87
N LYS A 226 19.11 7.16 26.77
CA LYS A 226 17.73 6.80 26.39
C LYS A 226 17.02 7.93 25.63
N SER A 227 17.38 9.18 25.93
CA SER A 227 16.86 10.37 25.24
C SER A 227 17.31 10.41 23.78
N GLU A 228 18.60 10.20 23.52
CA GLU A 228 19.18 10.17 22.16
C GLU A 228 18.61 9.01 21.33
N LEU A 229 18.45 7.83 21.94
CA LEU A 229 17.78 6.70 21.29
C LEU A 229 16.34 7.04 20.93
N THR A 230 15.59 7.66 21.85
CA THR A 230 14.20 8.07 21.62
C THR A 230 14.11 9.11 20.50
N GLN A 231 15.06 10.06 20.46
CA GLN A 231 15.17 11.05 19.39
C GLN A 231 15.44 10.39 18.03
N ASN A 232 16.43 9.50 17.93
CA ASN A 232 16.73 8.80 16.68
C ASN A 232 15.51 8.06 16.13
N LEU A 233 14.81 7.32 17.00
CA LEU A 233 13.62 6.57 16.60
C LEU A 233 12.44 7.48 16.22
N ALA A 234 12.28 8.62 16.89
CA ALA A 234 11.27 9.60 16.54
C ALA A 234 11.51 10.22 15.15
N VAL A 235 12.76 10.62 14.87
CA VAL A 235 13.17 11.15 13.55
C VAL A 235 12.92 10.09 12.47
N LEU A 236 13.36 8.85 12.70
CA LEU A 236 13.14 7.73 11.80
C LEU A 236 11.65 7.51 11.48
N ILE A 237 10.78 7.49 12.49
CA ILE A 237 9.33 7.34 12.29
C ILE A 237 8.75 8.52 11.51
N ASN A 238 9.20 9.75 11.79
CA ASN A 238 8.74 10.93 11.07
C ASN A 238 9.18 10.91 9.61
N VAL A 239 10.40 10.45 9.32
CA VAL A 239 10.89 10.26 7.94
C VAL A 239 10.04 9.20 7.22
N MET A 240 9.80 8.04 7.83
CA MET A 240 8.94 7.02 7.23
C MET A 240 7.54 7.57 6.91
N LYS A 241 6.93 8.32 7.82
CA LYS A 241 5.64 8.99 7.59
C LYS A 241 5.71 10.03 6.48
N LYS A 242 6.75 10.87 6.45
CA LYS A 242 6.99 11.90 5.40
C LYS A 242 6.99 11.28 4.00
N PHE A 243 7.57 10.08 3.87
CA PHE A 243 7.68 9.36 2.59
C PHE A 243 6.55 8.34 2.35
N GLY A 244 5.50 8.35 3.18
CA GLY A 244 4.35 7.47 3.00
C GLY A 244 4.62 5.98 3.25
N ILE A 245 5.68 5.65 4.00
CA ILE A 245 5.97 4.28 4.43
C ILE A 245 5.10 3.97 5.65
N PRO A 246 4.27 2.92 5.63
CA PRO A 246 3.45 2.55 6.78
C PRO A 246 4.29 2.29 8.04
N VAL A 247 3.87 2.87 9.16
CA VAL A 247 4.52 2.68 10.46
C VAL A 247 3.63 1.84 11.37
N CYS A 248 4.10 0.64 11.70
CA CYS A 248 3.36 -0.33 12.52
C CYS A 248 3.95 -0.57 13.91
N VAL A 249 5.08 0.07 14.23
CA VAL A 249 5.78 -0.02 15.52
C VAL A 249 5.73 1.31 16.27
N THR A 250 5.67 1.27 17.60
CA THR A 250 5.93 2.44 18.44
C THR A 250 7.43 2.61 18.66
N ILE A 251 7.83 3.78 19.16
CA ILE A 251 9.22 4.05 19.58
C ILE A 251 9.66 3.04 20.65
N GLU A 252 8.79 2.75 21.62
CA GLU A 252 9.10 1.84 22.72
C GLU A 252 9.26 0.39 22.24
N GLU A 253 8.39 -0.06 21.34
CA GLU A 253 8.45 -1.41 20.76
C GLU A 253 9.73 -1.61 19.93
N LEU A 254 10.09 -0.60 19.13
CA LEU A 254 11.28 -0.64 18.30
C LEU A 254 12.57 -0.55 19.14
N GLY A 255 12.59 0.32 20.15
CA GLY A 255 13.75 0.52 21.03
C GLY A 255 14.02 -0.63 22.01
N ASN A 256 12.98 -1.36 22.40
CA ASN A 256 13.10 -2.51 23.31
C ASN A 256 13.02 -3.87 22.60
N LEU A 257 12.80 -3.88 21.29
CA LEU A 257 12.64 -5.07 20.46
C LEU A 257 11.55 -6.03 20.98
N LEU A 258 10.41 -5.47 21.45
CA LEU A 258 9.37 -6.24 22.16
C LEU A 258 8.69 -7.30 21.28
N ASP A 259 8.58 -7.04 19.98
CA ASP A 259 7.92 -7.91 19.01
C ASP A 259 8.73 -7.98 17.71
N GLN A 260 9.40 -9.11 17.50
CA GLN A 260 10.24 -9.35 16.33
C GLN A 260 9.43 -9.39 15.02
N ASP A 261 8.17 -9.80 15.06
CA ASP A 261 7.32 -9.85 13.88
C ASP A 261 6.94 -8.43 13.43
N LEU A 262 6.70 -7.50 14.37
CA LEU A 262 6.44 -6.09 14.00
C LEU A 262 7.68 -5.40 13.45
N ILE A 263 8.87 -5.73 13.96
CA ILE A 263 10.13 -5.17 13.45
C ILE A 263 10.40 -5.72 12.05
N LEU A 264 10.21 -7.02 11.86
CA LEU A 264 10.27 -7.65 10.53
C LEU A 264 9.27 -6.98 9.58
N LEU A 265 8.04 -6.73 10.04
CA LEU A 265 7.03 -6.05 9.24
C LEU A 265 7.45 -4.64 8.86
N GLN A 266 7.99 -3.86 9.80
CA GLN A 266 8.47 -2.51 9.51
C GLN A 266 9.57 -2.52 8.45
N LEU A 267 10.52 -3.45 8.58
CA LEU A 267 11.58 -3.68 7.59
C LEU A 267 11.02 -4.13 6.24
N TYR A 268 10.00 -4.99 6.25
CA TYR A 268 9.31 -5.42 5.04
C TYR A 268 8.61 -4.27 4.31
N TYR A 269 7.97 -3.35 5.03
CA TYR A 269 7.39 -2.16 4.40
C TYR A 269 8.44 -1.23 3.81
N VAL A 270 9.56 -1.01 4.49
CA VAL A 270 10.68 -0.24 3.94
C VAL A 270 11.23 -0.92 2.68
N TYR A 271 11.44 -2.24 2.72
CA TYR A 271 11.87 -3.03 1.55
C TYR A 271 10.88 -2.87 0.39
N ARG A 272 9.59 -3.11 0.61
CA ARG A 272 8.58 -2.95 -0.45
C ARG A 272 8.54 -1.55 -1.03
N ALA A 273 8.67 -0.52 -0.19
CA ALA A 273 8.65 0.86 -0.63
C ALA A 273 9.87 1.26 -1.47
N LEU A 274 11.05 0.71 -1.15
CA LEU A 274 12.31 1.27 -1.64
C LEU A 274 13.20 0.29 -2.43
N HIS A 275 12.89 -1.02 -2.48
CA HIS A 275 13.79 -2.01 -3.10
C HIS A 275 14.05 -1.80 -4.61
N ASP A 276 13.15 -1.13 -5.32
CA ASP A 276 13.31 -0.80 -6.73
C ASP A 276 14.20 0.43 -6.97
N ARG A 277 14.59 1.15 -5.91
CA ARG A 277 15.46 2.31 -6.01
C ARG A 277 16.93 1.88 -6.04
N ILE A 278 17.73 2.64 -6.79
CA ILE A 278 19.17 2.43 -6.88
C ILE A 278 19.81 3.12 -5.68
N PRO A 279 20.57 2.40 -4.83
CA PRO A 279 21.24 3.02 -3.69
C PRO A 279 22.36 3.96 -4.16
N ILE A 280 22.43 5.15 -3.56
CA ILE A 280 23.46 6.16 -3.83
C ILE A 280 24.37 6.27 -2.62
N LYS A 281 25.69 6.11 -2.84
CA LYS A 281 26.68 6.33 -1.78
C LYS A 281 26.80 7.83 -1.50
N LYS A 282 26.31 8.26 -0.34
CA LYS A 282 26.38 9.64 0.17
C LYS A 282 27.47 9.79 1.24
N ASN A 283 28.01 11.00 1.38
CA ASN A 283 28.85 11.34 2.54
C ASN A 283 27.92 11.56 3.73
N LEU A 284 27.93 10.61 4.67
CA LEU A 284 27.06 10.66 5.85
C LEU A 284 27.65 11.68 6.84
N LYS A 285 26.80 12.60 7.33
CA LYS A 285 27.12 13.50 8.44
C LYS A 285 26.09 13.27 9.52
N PHE A 286 26.54 12.89 10.71
CA PHE A 286 25.68 12.69 11.86
C PHE A 286 25.79 13.85 12.84
N LYS A 287 24.82 13.93 13.75
CA LYS A 287 24.79 14.95 14.81
C LYS A 287 26.07 15.02 15.63
N ASP A 288 26.63 13.85 15.95
CA ASP A 288 27.86 13.72 16.75
C ASP A 288 29.08 14.31 16.03
N ASP A 289 29.12 14.24 14.70
CA ASP A 289 30.23 14.78 13.91
C ASP A 289 30.20 16.30 13.88
N ILE A 290 29.00 16.89 13.87
CA ILE A 290 28.80 18.34 13.96
C ILE A 290 29.20 18.83 15.35
N GLN A 291 28.73 18.16 16.42
CA GLN A 291 29.09 18.51 17.80
C GLN A 291 30.61 18.49 18.02
N ARG A 292 31.30 17.44 17.57
CA ARG A 292 32.77 17.37 17.63
C ARG A 292 33.47 18.44 16.81
N SER A 293 32.86 18.89 15.71
CA SER A 293 33.42 19.96 14.88
C SER A 293 33.28 21.33 15.56
N ILE A 294 32.16 21.56 16.25
CA ILE A 294 31.92 22.77 17.04
C ILE A 294 32.85 22.84 18.25
N GLU A 295 33.04 21.73 18.97
CA GLU A 295 33.94 21.67 20.15
C GLU A 295 35.41 21.95 19.81
N LYS A 296 35.82 21.71 18.55
CA LYS A 296 37.18 21.98 18.07
C LYS A 296 37.40 23.42 17.62
N LEU A 297 36.35 24.21 17.45
CA LEU A 297 36.51 25.61 17.11
C LEU A 297 37.02 26.38 18.35
N PRO A 298 38.10 27.19 18.22
CA PRO A 298 38.56 28.02 19.31
C PRO A 298 37.42 28.94 19.75
N ILE A 299 37.14 28.94 21.06
CA ILE A 299 36.04 29.66 21.67
C ILE A 299 36.33 31.17 21.60
N GLU A 300 36.04 31.80 20.46
CA GLU A 300 35.79 33.23 20.40
C GLU A 300 34.35 33.46 20.82
N LYS A 301 34.18 33.91 22.07
CA LYS A 301 32.90 34.33 22.63
C LYS A 301 32.29 35.43 21.76
N SER A 302 31.39 35.06 20.85
CA SER A 302 30.50 36.00 20.20
C SER A 302 29.07 35.49 20.34
N ALA A 303 28.28 36.30 21.04
CA ALA A 303 26.85 36.10 21.22
C ALA A 303 26.16 36.30 19.87
N LEU A 304 25.44 35.29 19.38
CA LEU A 304 24.42 35.50 18.37
C LEU A 304 23.20 34.63 18.69
N GLN A 305 22.06 35.32 18.80
CA GLN A 305 20.73 34.76 18.96
C GLN A 305 20.31 34.09 17.65
N THR A 306 19.82 32.85 17.73
CA THR A 306 19.25 32.14 16.58
C THR A 306 17.74 32.27 16.62
N GLU A 307 17.18 32.97 15.63
CA GLU A 307 15.75 32.99 15.36
C GLU A 307 15.28 31.63 14.85
N VAL A 308 14.19 31.13 15.43
CA VAL A 308 13.54 29.87 15.04
C VAL A 308 12.61 30.18 13.86
N SER A 309 12.94 29.63 12.68
CA SER A 309 12.07 29.71 11.50
C SER A 309 10.97 28.66 11.56
N ASP A 310 9.72 29.10 11.44
CA ASP A 310 8.54 28.25 11.29
C ASP A 310 8.58 27.44 9.98
N PHE A 311 8.73 26.12 10.09
CA PHE A 311 8.66 25.22 8.95
C PHE A 311 7.20 24.94 8.56
N MET A 312 6.90 25.22 7.29
CA MET A 312 5.64 24.87 6.63
C MET A 312 5.35 23.37 6.67
N LYS A 313 4.06 23.04 6.86
CA LYS A 313 3.51 21.68 6.74
C LYS A 313 3.74 21.10 5.34
N PRO A 314 4.28 19.88 5.18
CA PRO A 314 4.31 19.22 3.89
C PRO A 314 2.90 18.74 3.49
N LYS A 315 2.57 18.92 2.21
CA LYS A 315 1.40 18.35 1.55
C LYS A 315 1.55 16.83 1.49
N GLY A 316 0.52 16.11 1.94
CA GLY A 316 0.54 14.65 2.03
C GLY A 316 0.67 13.99 0.66
N PHE A 317 1.76 13.26 0.44
CA PHE A 317 1.91 12.29 -0.64
C PHE A 317 1.46 10.92 -0.14
N PHE A 318 0.32 10.43 -0.63
CA PHE A 318 -0.12 9.04 -0.42
C PHE A 318 -0.98 8.57 -1.60
N SER A 319 -0.44 7.72 -2.49
CA SER A 319 -1.26 6.93 -3.45
C SER A 319 -0.54 5.72 -4.10
N GLN A 320 0.50 5.14 -3.49
CA GLN A 320 1.16 3.95 -4.09
C GLN A 320 1.19 2.70 -3.20
N PHE A 321 0.62 2.76 -1.98
CA PHE A 321 0.40 1.59 -1.13
C PHE A 321 -1.04 1.42 -0.62
N THR A 322 -1.99 2.19 -1.18
CA THR A 322 -3.43 1.90 -1.12
C THR A 322 -3.89 1.36 -2.48
N PRO A 323 -4.82 0.39 -2.54
CA PRO A 323 -5.47 0.07 -3.81
C PRO A 323 -6.17 1.31 -4.34
N ARG A 324 -5.95 1.53 -5.64
CA ARG A 324 -6.69 2.36 -6.61
C ARG A 324 -7.93 3.07 -6.05
N SER A 325 -7.90 4.41 -6.20
CA SER A 325 -9.05 5.29 -6.42
C SER A 325 -10.39 4.58 -6.64
N TYR A 326 -11.19 4.46 -5.58
CA TYR A 326 -12.62 4.26 -5.76
C TYR A 326 -13.26 5.58 -6.18
N GLY A 327 -14.11 5.47 -7.19
CA GLY A 327 -14.79 6.59 -7.82
C GLY A 327 -15.62 7.42 -6.84
N LYS A 328 -15.87 8.65 -7.29
CA LYS A 328 -16.84 9.59 -6.73
C LYS A 328 -18.13 8.86 -6.31
N ASN A 329 -18.27 8.60 -5.02
CA ASN A 329 -19.54 8.58 -4.32
C ASN A 329 -19.32 9.34 -3.02
N LYS A 330 -19.51 10.65 -3.12
CA LYS A 330 -19.52 11.60 -2.01
C LYS A 330 -20.71 11.22 -1.11
N LEU A 331 -20.49 10.32 -0.16
CA LEU A 331 -21.39 10.14 0.97
C LEU A 331 -20.98 11.19 2.01
N GLU A 332 -21.57 12.38 1.88
CA GLU A 332 -21.54 13.39 2.92
C GLU A 332 -22.16 12.78 4.19
N PHE A 333 -21.34 12.61 5.22
CA PHE A 333 -21.79 12.38 6.58
C PHE A 333 -21.63 13.70 7.31
N ASP A 334 -22.76 14.35 7.56
CA ASP A 334 -22.87 15.60 8.28
C ASP A 334 -22.80 15.31 9.78
N CYS A 335 -21.68 15.65 10.41
CA CYS A 335 -21.52 15.64 11.86
C CYS A 335 -21.03 17.01 12.30
N THR A 336 -21.92 18.01 12.23
CA THR A 336 -21.76 19.27 12.96
C THR A 336 -22.81 19.34 14.06
N LYS A 337 -22.34 19.26 15.30
CA LYS A 337 -22.94 19.85 16.52
C LYS A 337 -22.01 19.54 17.69
N GLU A 338 -20.91 20.30 17.76
CA GLU A 338 -20.22 20.52 19.03
C GLU A 338 -20.90 21.69 19.72
N THR A 339 -21.43 21.43 20.91
CA THR A 339 -21.93 22.45 21.84
C THR A 339 -20.78 22.78 22.77
N GLU A 340 -20.34 24.04 22.73
CA GLU A 340 -19.46 24.63 23.73
C GLU A 340 -20.16 24.66 25.10
N SER A 341 -19.46 24.25 26.15
CA SER A 341 -19.70 24.79 27.50
C SER A 341 -18.42 24.74 28.34
N THR A 342 -17.93 25.92 28.64
CA THR A 342 -16.97 26.26 29.69
C THR A 342 -17.49 25.92 31.09
N ASN A 343 -16.67 25.32 31.96
CA ASN A 343 -16.28 25.86 33.28
C ASN A 343 -15.56 24.83 34.18
N ALA A 344 -14.32 25.18 34.51
CA ALA A 344 -13.62 25.16 35.81
C ALA A 344 -14.09 24.33 37.04
N VAL A 345 -13.07 23.78 37.72
CA VAL A 345 -12.83 23.72 39.19
C VAL A 345 -13.34 22.50 40.01
N SER A 346 -12.36 21.61 40.25
CA SER A 346 -11.90 20.97 41.52
C SER A 346 -12.78 20.14 42.48
N THR A 347 -12.08 19.13 43.02
CA THR A 347 -12.12 18.46 44.36
C THR A 347 -13.05 17.26 44.65
N SER A 348 -12.35 16.15 44.94
CA SER A 348 -12.49 15.17 46.03
C SER A 348 -13.72 14.26 46.18
N ASP A 349 -13.40 12.96 46.22
CA ASP A 349 -13.85 11.92 47.15
C ASP A 349 -15.34 11.84 47.55
N LEU A 350 -15.99 10.73 47.16
CA LEU A 350 -16.43 9.65 48.07
C LEU A 350 -17.30 8.64 47.31
N SER A 351 -17.02 7.36 47.56
CA SER A 351 -17.80 6.19 47.15
C SER A 351 -19.04 5.99 48.08
N PRO A 352 -19.79 4.87 47.99
CA PRO A 352 -20.95 4.68 47.13
C PRO A 352 -22.22 4.31 47.93
N SER A 353 -23.42 4.52 47.38
CA SER A 353 -24.62 3.87 47.93
C SER A 353 -25.71 3.58 46.90
N TYR A 354 -26.14 2.33 46.95
CA TYR A 354 -27.35 1.72 46.42
C TYR A 354 -28.60 2.61 46.42
N PHE A 355 -29.42 2.51 45.36
CA PHE A 355 -30.89 2.38 45.37
C PHE A 355 -31.36 2.27 43.90
N SER A 356 -31.70 1.09 43.38
CA SER A 356 -33.08 0.61 43.21
C SER A 356 -34.13 1.71 42.95
N SER A 357 -34.60 1.83 41.71
CA SER A 357 -36.04 1.95 41.48
C SER A 357 -36.42 1.50 40.05
N LYS A 358 -37.50 0.72 40.03
CA LYS A 358 -38.27 0.30 38.86
C LYS A 358 -39.01 1.53 38.31
N PHE A 359 -39.11 1.65 36.98
CA PHE A 359 -40.28 2.25 36.36
C PHE A 359 -40.61 1.48 35.09
N SER A 360 -41.77 0.85 35.13
CA SER A 360 -42.46 0.26 33.99
C SER A 360 -43.34 1.31 33.31
N ALA A 361 -43.55 1.06 32.02
CA ALA A 361 -44.79 1.25 31.29
C ALA A 361 -45.13 2.61 30.66
N ASP A 362 -45.60 2.44 29.44
CA ASP A 362 -46.54 3.26 28.68
C ASP A 362 -46.05 4.58 28.11
N ARG A 363 -45.88 4.57 26.77
CA ARG A 363 -46.66 5.49 25.93
C ARG A 363 -46.96 4.90 24.56
N SER A 364 -48.25 4.99 24.27
CA SER A 364 -49.00 4.56 23.11
C SER A 364 -48.62 5.30 21.84
N LEU A 365 -48.70 4.56 20.74
CA LEU A 365 -48.76 5.04 19.38
C LEU A 365 -50.05 5.84 19.15
N SER A 366 -49.94 6.95 18.42
CA SER A 366 -51.06 7.52 17.66
C SER A 366 -50.60 7.71 16.20
N PRO A 367 -51.36 7.22 15.20
CA PRO A 367 -51.01 7.38 13.80
C PRO A 367 -51.52 8.73 13.26
N ILE A 368 -50.65 9.39 12.50
CA ILE A 368 -50.94 10.63 11.76
C ILE A 368 -51.92 10.31 10.62
N LYS A 369 -53.09 10.97 10.67
CA LYS A 369 -54.03 11.11 9.55
C LYS A 369 -53.38 11.93 8.45
N ILE A 370 -53.36 11.41 7.22
CA ILE A 370 -53.13 12.19 6.01
C ILE A 370 -54.47 12.32 5.31
N GLU A 371 -55.00 13.54 5.24
CA GLU A 371 -56.17 13.90 4.45
C GLU A 371 -55.79 13.94 2.97
N ILE A 372 -56.51 13.15 2.18
CA ILE A 372 -56.45 13.18 0.71
C ILE A 372 -57.58 14.10 0.26
N ILE A 373 -57.20 15.20 -0.40
CA ILE A 373 -58.11 16.10 -1.09
C ILE A 373 -58.52 15.40 -2.40
N SER A 374 -59.81 15.11 -2.51
CA SER A 374 -60.48 14.70 -3.74
C SER A 374 -60.93 15.93 -4.50
N ASP A 375 -60.58 16.02 -5.79
CA ASP A 375 -61.34 16.80 -6.76
C ASP A 375 -61.57 15.99 -8.04
N THR A 376 -62.73 16.27 -8.63
CA THR A 376 -63.56 15.43 -9.48
C THR A 376 -63.31 15.58 -10.98
N SER A 377 -63.94 14.68 -11.75
CA SER A 377 -64.31 14.75 -13.19
C SER A 377 -63.15 14.51 -14.20
N ASP A 378 -63.30 13.78 -15.32
CA ASP A 378 -64.46 13.18 -15.95
C ASP A 378 -64.02 12.13 -17.01
N SER A 379 -64.82 11.07 -17.12
CA SER A 379 -65.24 10.44 -18.39
C SER A 379 -64.38 9.42 -19.17
N PHE A 380 -65.12 8.38 -19.56
CA PHE A 380 -65.03 7.54 -20.78
C PHE A 380 -64.18 6.25 -20.87
N LEU A 381 -64.97 5.19 -21.14
CA LEU A 381 -64.72 3.94 -21.86
C LEU A 381 -64.18 2.72 -21.10
N GLU A 382 -65.14 1.83 -20.78
CA GLU A 382 -64.92 0.40 -20.57
C GLU A 382 -64.13 -0.21 -21.73
N TYR A 383 -62.95 -0.76 -21.41
CA TYR A 383 -62.24 -1.67 -22.30
C TYR A 383 -61.93 -2.96 -21.55
N LYS A 384 -62.62 -4.05 -21.93
CA LYS A 384 -62.32 -5.42 -21.48
C LYS A 384 -61.00 -5.86 -22.11
N PRO A 385 -59.99 -6.32 -21.34
CA PRO A 385 -58.79 -6.85 -21.95
C PRO A 385 -59.02 -8.27 -22.46
N GLN A 386 -58.99 -8.43 -23.78
CA GLN A 386 -58.83 -9.73 -24.44
C GLN A 386 -57.42 -10.26 -24.16
N LYS A 387 -57.35 -11.48 -23.62
CA LYS A 387 -56.13 -12.29 -23.55
C LYS A 387 -55.75 -12.73 -24.97
N ASN A 388 -54.81 -12.03 -25.58
CA ASN A 388 -54.03 -12.57 -26.70
C ASN A 388 -52.64 -12.96 -26.18
N ILE A 389 -52.45 -14.27 -26.07
CA ILE A 389 -51.17 -14.92 -25.82
C ILE A 389 -50.37 -14.84 -27.12
N LEU A 390 -49.42 -13.92 -27.19
CA LEU A 390 -48.34 -13.92 -28.18
C LEU A 390 -47.11 -14.52 -27.50
N ASN A 391 -46.81 -15.77 -27.85
CA ASN A 391 -45.54 -16.42 -27.52
C ASN A 391 -44.41 -15.67 -28.22
N ILE A 392 -43.79 -14.73 -27.51
CA ILE A 392 -42.49 -14.18 -27.87
C ILE A 392 -41.45 -15.06 -27.19
N GLU A 393 -40.82 -15.94 -27.97
CA GLU A 393 -39.60 -16.63 -27.57
C GLU A 393 -38.51 -15.58 -27.33
N THR A 394 -38.32 -15.20 -26.07
CA THR A 394 -37.19 -14.41 -25.62
C THR A 394 -35.94 -15.27 -25.67
N SER A 395 -35.29 -15.30 -26.82
CA SER A 395 -33.90 -15.74 -26.91
C SER A 395 -33.06 -14.94 -25.89
N PRO A 396 -32.23 -15.59 -25.06
CA PRO A 396 -31.47 -14.89 -24.03
C PRO A 396 -30.53 -13.88 -24.69
N VAL A 397 -30.72 -12.61 -24.34
CA VAL A 397 -29.81 -11.52 -24.68
C VAL A 397 -28.43 -11.90 -24.17
N LYS A 398 -27.51 -12.20 -25.10
CA LYS A 398 -26.11 -12.48 -24.76
C LYS A 398 -25.57 -11.25 -24.00
N PRO A 399 -24.97 -11.43 -22.81
CA PRO A 399 -24.41 -10.30 -22.08
C PRO A 399 -23.36 -9.62 -22.95
N SER A 400 -23.44 -8.29 -23.05
CA SER A 400 -22.40 -7.48 -23.68
C SER A 400 -21.05 -7.84 -23.04
N PRO A 401 -20.02 -8.18 -23.83
CA PRO A 401 -18.72 -8.55 -23.28
C PRO A 401 -18.18 -7.40 -22.43
N SER A 402 -17.72 -7.72 -21.22
CA SER A 402 -17.12 -6.73 -20.33
C SER A 402 -15.90 -6.11 -21.02
N LEU A 403 -15.66 -4.80 -20.80
CA LEU A 403 -14.49 -4.08 -21.33
C LEU A 403 -13.14 -4.71 -20.91
N ARG A 404 -13.12 -5.65 -19.95
CA ARG A 404 -11.92 -6.40 -19.56
C ARG A 404 -11.60 -7.60 -20.44
N VAL A 405 -12.51 -7.98 -21.34
CA VAL A 405 -12.32 -9.08 -22.30
C VAL A 405 -11.79 -8.55 -23.65
N ILE A 406 -11.60 -7.24 -23.79
CA ILE A 406 -10.77 -6.69 -24.88
C ILE A 406 -9.30 -6.90 -24.49
N ARG A 407 -8.82 -8.14 -24.61
CA ARG A 407 -7.38 -8.35 -24.78
C ARG A 407 -6.98 -7.59 -26.04
N PRO A 408 -5.88 -6.81 -26.04
CA PRO A 408 -5.29 -6.35 -27.29
C PRO A 408 -5.09 -7.60 -28.15
N PRO A 409 -5.48 -7.59 -29.44
CA PRO A 409 -5.33 -8.75 -30.31
C PRO A 409 -3.90 -9.29 -30.20
N GLU A 410 -3.78 -10.58 -29.88
CA GLU A 410 -2.47 -11.24 -29.83
C GLU A 410 -1.83 -11.12 -31.22
N PHE A 411 -0.61 -10.58 -31.25
CA PHE A 411 0.12 -10.29 -32.48
C PHE A 411 0.62 -11.58 -33.13
N HIS A 412 -0.24 -12.28 -33.85
CA HIS A 412 0.18 -13.35 -34.76
C HIS A 412 0.58 -12.72 -36.10
N HIS A 413 1.89 -12.66 -36.36
CA HIS A 413 2.43 -12.23 -37.65
C HIS A 413 1.97 -13.19 -38.75
N ASN A 414 1.13 -12.69 -39.66
CA ASN A 414 0.95 -13.27 -40.98
C ASN A 414 1.57 -12.29 -41.99
N PRO A 415 2.69 -12.61 -42.65
CA PRO A 415 3.53 -11.63 -43.37
C PRO A 415 2.92 -11.08 -44.68
N HIS A 416 1.63 -11.29 -44.94
CA HIS A 416 0.96 -10.89 -46.18
C HIS A 416 -0.34 -10.09 -45.99
N GLN A 417 -0.60 -9.49 -44.82
CA GLN A 417 -1.78 -8.62 -44.61
C GLN A 417 -1.40 -7.14 -44.46
N ASN A 418 -1.81 -6.35 -45.47
CA ASN A 418 -1.97 -4.89 -45.57
C ASN A 418 -1.47 -3.99 -44.42
N LEU A 419 -0.57 -3.05 -44.75
CA LEU A 419 -0.06 -1.98 -43.87
C LEU A 419 -1.16 -1.16 -43.15
N SER A 420 -2.38 -1.05 -43.70
CA SER A 420 -3.46 -0.31 -43.03
C SER A 420 -3.87 -0.93 -41.69
N ASN A 421 -3.73 -2.25 -41.53
CA ASN A 421 -4.14 -2.95 -40.32
C ASN A 421 -3.17 -2.71 -39.14
N ASP A 422 -1.89 -2.46 -39.42
CA ASP A 422 -0.90 -2.19 -38.39
C ASP A 422 -1.02 -0.77 -37.82
N LYS A 423 -1.36 0.22 -38.67
CA LYS A 423 -1.66 1.60 -38.23
C LYS A 423 -2.87 1.63 -37.29
N GLU A 424 -3.97 1.00 -37.67
CA GLU A 424 -5.20 0.97 -36.86
C GLU A 424 -4.97 0.28 -35.51
N LYS A 425 -4.25 -0.85 -35.49
CA LYS A 425 -3.89 -1.55 -34.24
C LYS A 425 -2.97 -0.71 -33.35
N ALA A 426 -1.97 -0.06 -33.94
CA ALA A 426 -1.07 0.84 -33.23
C ALA A 426 -1.85 2.02 -32.62
N LEU A 427 -2.75 2.62 -33.39
CA LEU A 427 -3.60 3.72 -32.94
C LEU A 427 -4.50 3.28 -31.78
N LEU A 428 -5.21 2.14 -31.91
CA LEU A 428 -6.06 1.61 -30.84
C LEU A 428 -5.28 1.35 -29.54
N TYR A 429 -4.07 0.82 -29.65
CA TYR A 429 -3.21 0.61 -28.49
C TYR A 429 -2.83 1.91 -27.80
N LEU A 430 -2.46 2.93 -28.58
CA LEU A 430 -1.99 4.23 -28.08
C LEU A 430 -3.12 5.18 -27.64
N LEU A 431 -4.35 5.00 -28.15
CA LEU A 431 -5.53 5.75 -27.72
C LEU A 431 -5.96 5.41 -26.29
N THR A 432 -5.56 4.25 -25.77
CA THR A 432 -5.87 3.85 -24.39
C THR A 432 -4.99 4.65 -23.41
N PRO A 433 -5.55 5.53 -22.55
CA PRO A 433 -4.76 6.30 -21.61
C PRO A 433 -4.01 5.38 -20.64
N ARG A 434 -2.73 5.69 -20.36
CA ARG A 434 -1.90 4.92 -19.43
C ARG A 434 -1.21 5.80 -18.43
N ILE A 435 -1.07 5.32 -17.21
CA ILE A 435 -0.25 5.98 -16.19
C ILE A 435 1.18 5.45 -16.31
N LEU A 436 2.11 6.29 -16.77
CA LEU A 436 3.54 5.96 -16.90
C LEU A 436 4.37 6.98 -16.12
N LYS A 437 5.65 6.72 -15.91
CA LYS A 437 6.53 7.67 -15.20
C LYS A 437 7.47 8.39 -16.16
N LEU A 438 7.37 9.72 -16.24
CA LEU A 438 8.27 10.57 -17.01
C LEU A 438 9.50 10.93 -16.18
N HIS A 439 10.69 10.85 -16.77
CA HIS A 439 11.92 11.32 -16.15
C HIS A 439 12.02 12.84 -16.27
N ILE A 440 11.95 13.55 -15.15
CA ILE A 440 12.08 15.01 -15.06
C ILE A 440 13.24 15.32 -14.11
N GLY A 441 14.29 15.94 -14.64
CA GLY A 441 15.50 16.23 -13.86
C GLY A 441 16.20 14.94 -13.39
N SER A 442 16.21 14.70 -12.08
CA SER A 442 16.83 13.52 -11.44
C SER A 442 15.82 12.47 -10.98
N CYS A 443 14.51 12.67 -11.20
CA CYS A 443 13.47 11.80 -10.67
C CYS A 443 12.45 11.36 -11.74
N PHE A 444 11.67 10.33 -11.39
CA PHE A 444 10.56 9.84 -12.21
C PHE A 444 9.24 10.25 -11.57
N GLN A 445 8.41 11.00 -12.31
CA GLN A 445 7.10 11.46 -11.87
C GLN A 445 6.00 10.80 -12.72
N ALA A 446 4.88 10.42 -12.09
CA ALA A 446 3.79 9.73 -12.77
C ALA A 446 2.86 10.70 -13.50
N PHE A 447 2.54 10.39 -14.76
CA PHE A 447 1.64 11.15 -15.62
C PHE A 447 0.66 10.23 -16.33
N MET A 448 -0.50 10.77 -16.72
CA MET A 448 -1.41 10.08 -17.63
C MET A 448 -1.04 10.42 -19.07
N PHE A 449 -0.55 9.43 -19.80
CA PHE A 449 -0.23 9.52 -21.22
C PHE A 449 -1.41 9.09 -22.07
N SER A 450 -1.68 9.84 -23.14
CA SER A 450 -2.73 9.52 -24.12
C SER A 450 -2.36 10.07 -25.49
N ILE A 451 -2.87 9.45 -26.55
CA ILE A 451 -2.86 10.06 -27.87
C ILE A 451 -4.12 10.88 -28.10
N VAL A 452 -3.92 12.10 -28.59
CA VAL A 452 -4.98 13.04 -28.93
C VAL A 452 -4.89 13.37 -30.41
N LEU A 453 -6.04 13.49 -31.06
CA LEU A 453 -6.16 13.93 -32.45
C LEU A 453 -6.20 15.47 -32.46
N ASP A 454 -5.19 16.10 -33.06
CA ASP A 454 -5.04 17.55 -33.15
C ASP A 454 -5.89 18.14 -34.27
N SER A 455 -5.96 17.43 -35.39
CA SER A 455 -6.73 17.84 -36.56
C SER A 455 -7.39 16.63 -37.20
N PHE A 456 -8.72 16.64 -37.25
CA PHE A 456 -9.51 15.59 -37.89
C PHE A 456 -9.26 15.49 -39.39
N LEU A 457 -8.99 16.62 -40.06
CA LEU A 457 -8.81 16.66 -41.52
C LEU A 457 -7.43 16.17 -41.96
N ALA A 458 -6.41 16.36 -41.11
CA ALA A 458 -5.03 16.03 -41.44
C ALA A 458 -4.53 14.74 -40.79
N GLU A 459 -5.39 14.04 -40.04
CA GLU A 459 -5.04 12.88 -39.20
C GLU A 459 -3.77 13.15 -38.37
N GLU A 460 -3.68 14.35 -37.79
CA GLU A 460 -2.52 14.72 -36.98
C GLU A 460 -2.74 14.28 -35.55
N TYR A 461 -1.86 13.43 -35.06
CA TYR A 461 -1.89 12.90 -33.71
C TYR A 461 -0.74 13.44 -32.88
N SER A 462 -1.04 13.66 -31.61
CA SER A 462 -0.06 14.06 -30.60
C SER A 462 -0.07 13.10 -29.43
N PHE A 463 1.13 12.81 -28.94
CA PHE A 463 1.37 12.11 -27.70
C PHE A 463 1.45 13.12 -26.55
N GLU A 464 0.45 13.10 -25.68
CA GLU A 464 0.22 14.06 -24.62
C GLU A 464 0.37 13.40 -23.25
N TRP A 465 0.87 14.15 -22.26
CA TRP A 465 0.85 13.73 -20.86
C TRP A 465 0.24 14.79 -19.93
N LYS A 466 -0.61 14.31 -19.01
CA LYS A 466 -1.35 15.12 -18.05
C LYS A 466 -0.94 14.84 -16.62
N ASN A 467 -0.91 15.88 -15.80
CA ASN A 467 -0.74 15.77 -14.36
C ASN A 467 -1.89 14.94 -13.77
N LEU A 468 -1.60 13.99 -12.89
CA LEU A 468 -2.63 13.10 -12.32
C LEU A 468 -3.57 13.80 -11.32
N GLU A 469 -3.11 14.91 -10.72
CA GLU A 469 -3.88 15.65 -9.70
C GLU A 469 -4.77 16.71 -10.37
N THR A 470 -4.21 17.51 -11.27
CA THR A 470 -4.93 18.61 -11.91
C THR A 470 -5.61 18.21 -13.20
N MET A 471 -5.18 17.10 -13.83
CA MET A 471 -5.58 16.67 -15.18
C MET A 471 -5.25 17.68 -16.28
N GLU A 472 -4.40 18.66 -15.97
CA GLU A 472 -3.89 19.63 -16.94
C GLU A 472 -2.77 19.02 -17.79
N THR A 473 -2.69 19.44 -19.05
CA THR A 473 -1.66 19.03 -20.00
C THR A 473 -0.33 19.67 -19.64
N GLU A 474 0.65 18.88 -19.21
CA GLU A 474 1.99 19.38 -18.90
C GLU A 474 2.92 19.34 -20.11
N GLY A 475 2.63 18.49 -21.08
CA GLY A 475 3.34 18.51 -22.34
C GLY A 475 2.75 17.60 -23.41
N LYS A 476 3.25 17.82 -24.62
CA LYS A 476 2.70 17.27 -25.85
C LYS A 476 3.78 17.23 -26.92
N ILE A 477 3.84 16.13 -27.67
CA ILE A 477 4.71 15.95 -28.83
C ILE A 477 3.87 15.45 -30.00
N ARG A 478 3.95 16.11 -31.15
CA ARG A 478 3.32 15.61 -32.38
C ARG A 478 4.05 14.36 -32.83
N ILE A 479 3.32 13.29 -33.16
CA ILE A 479 3.96 12.01 -33.52
C ILE A 479 4.89 12.18 -34.72
N LYS A 480 4.49 12.99 -35.71
CA LYS A 480 5.29 13.31 -36.90
C LYS A 480 6.60 14.05 -36.59
N ASP A 481 6.68 14.76 -35.45
CA ASP A 481 7.89 15.48 -35.03
C ASP A 481 8.90 14.56 -34.31
N ILE A 482 8.54 13.32 -34.00
CA ILE A 482 9.42 12.34 -33.35
C ILE A 482 10.51 11.86 -34.32
N SER A 483 11.75 12.25 -34.09
CA SER A 483 12.88 11.83 -34.92
C SER A 483 13.32 10.39 -34.65
N ASN A 484 13.27 9.93 -33.40
CA ASN A 484 13.69 8.58 -33.03
C ASN A 484 12.88 8.03 -31.85
N VAL A 485 12.62 6.72 -31.86
CA VAL A 485 12.00 5.99 -30.76
C VAL A 485 12.83 4.74 -30.49
N SER A 486 13.38 4.63 -29.30
CA SER A 486 14.14 3.46 -28.86
C SER A 486 13.76 3.11 -27.42
N TYR A 487 14.36 2.05 -26.88
CA TYR A 487 14.14 1.70 -25.48
C TYR A 487 15.34 0.97 -24.89
N GLU A 488 15.49 1.10 -23.57
CA GLU A 488 16.41 0.29 -22.78
C GLU A 488 15.65 -0.32 -21.60
N LYS A 489 15.62 -1.65 -21.51
CA LYS A 489 14.86 -2.40 -20.50
C LYS A 489 13.37 -2.03 -20.50
N ARG A 490 12.92 -1.22 -19.53
CA ARG A 490 11.54 -0.73 -19.37
C ARG A 490 11.42 0.78 -19.61
N VAL A 491 12.46 1.44 -20.12
CA VAL A 491 12.48 2.88 -20.35
C VAL A 491 12.36 3.16 -21.84
N LEU A 492 11.25 3.77 -22.22
CA LEU A 492 10.99 4.30 -23.56
C LEU A 492 11.74 5.61 -23.75
N MET A 493 12.50 5.71 -24.83
CA MET A 493 13.28 6.88 -25.20
C MET A 493 12.66 7.49 -26.46
N ILE A 494 12.13 8.71 -26.35
CA ILE A 494 11.54 9.44 -27.48
C ILE A 494 12.42 10.67 -27.74
N GLN A 495 12.88 10.84 -28.97
CA GLN A 495 13.67 12.00 -29.38
C GLN A 495 12.85 12.86 -30.34
N GLU A 496 12.72 14.15 -30.04
CA GLU A 496 12.08 15.17 -30.85
C GLU A 496 13.08 16.33 -31.04
N LYS A 497 13.71 16.42 -32.22
CA LYS A 497 14.75 17.42 -32.51
C LYS A 497 15.88 17.38 -31.46
N SER A 498 15.97 18.41 -30.61
CA SER A 498 16.96 18.55 -29.54
C SER A 498 16.48 18.06 -28.17
N LYS A 499 15.22 17.63 -28.05
CA LYS A 499 14.63 17.15 -26.79
C LYS A 499 14.63 15.63 -26.76
N SER A 500 14.95 15.06 -25.59
CA SER A 500 14.80 13.63 -25.32
C SER A 500 13.87 13.44 -24.13
N LEU A 501 12.81 12.66 -24.31
CA LEU A 501 11.96 12.19 -23.22
C LEU A 501 12.36 10.76 -22.85
N GLN A 502 12.39 10.48 -21.55
CA GLN A 502 12.54 9.13 -21.03
C GLN A 502 11.31 8.77 -20.20
N ILE A 503 10.61 7.71 -20.59
CA ILE A 503 9.35 7.29 -19.96
C ILE A 503 9.50 5.85 -19.48
N GLN A 504 9.37 5.62 -18.18
CA GLN A 504 9.40 4.29 -17.59
C GLN A 504 8.02 3.64 -17.70
N CYS A 505 7.96 2.54 -18.45
CA CYS A 505 6.82 1.64 -18.60
C CYS A 505 6.76 0.60 -17.46
N LEU A 506 5.63 -0.13 -17.39
CA LEU A 506 5.41 -1.20 -16.42
C LEU A 506 6.42 -2.34 -16.59
N ASP A 507 6.60 -2.80 -17.83
CA ASP A 507 7.47 -3.90 -18.18
C ASP A 507 8.10 -3.76 -19.59
N ALA A 508 8.97 -4.70 -19.95
CA ALA A 508 9.67 -4.73 -21.23
C ALA A 508 8.73 -4.97 -22.43
N ASN A 509 7.60 -5.64 -22.22
CA ASN A 509 6.63 -5.92 -23.28
C ASN A 509 5.82 -4.66 -23.60
N GLU A 510 5.43 -3.90 -22.59
CA GLU A 510 4.73 -2.63 -22.74
C GLU A 510 5.59 -1.62 -23.51
N VAL A 511 6.86 -1.44 -23.14
CA VAL A 511 7.73 -0.52 -23.88
C VAL A 511 7.95 -0.97 -25.32
N SER A 512 8.11 -2.27 -25.58
CA SER A 512 8.24 -2.80 -26.94
C SER A 512 7.00 -2.50 -27.79
N ARG A 513 5.79 -2.59 -27.21
CA ARG A 513 4.54 -2.21 -27.90
C ARG A 513 4.46 -0.72 -28.16
N TYR A 514 4.87 0.13 -27.23
CA TYR A 514 4.96 1.58 -27.44
C TYR A 514 5.91 1.92 -28.60
N VAL A 515 7.12 1.34 -28.61
CA VAL A 515 8.09 1.58 -29.70
C VAL A 515 7.50 1.20 -31.06
N LYS A 516 6.95 -0.03 -31.18
CA LYS A 516 6.35 -0.49 -32.44
C LYS A 516 5.19 0.42 -32.88
N SER A 517 4.32 0.80 -31.95
CA SER A 517 3.12 1.58 -32.26
C SER A 517 3.47 3.03 -32.63
N LEU A 518 4.42 3.66 -31.93
CA LEU A 518 4.85 5.02 -32.23
C LEU A 518 5.59 5.10 -33.58
N ILE A 519 6.43 4.10 -33.89
CA ILE A 519 7.08 4.02 -35.21
C ILE A 519 6.04 3.86 -36.32
N ALA A 520 5.10 2.91 -36.16
CA ALA A 520 4.04 2.68 -37.14
C ALA A 520 3.16 3.92 -37.37
N MET A 521 2.87 4.69 -36.32
CA MET A 521 2.08 5.93 -36.41
C MET A 521 2.88 7.12 -36.96
N ARG A 522 4.19 7.14 -36.81
CA ARG A 522 5.07 8.20 -37.35
C ARG A 522 5.29 8.03 -38.84
N ASP A 523 5.47 6.78 -39.27
CA ASP A 523 5.80 6.44 -40.67
C ASP A 523 4.56 6.39 -41.59
N ALA A 524 3.36 6.48 -41.00
CA ALA A 524 2.07 6.53 -41.70
C ALA A 524 1.56 7.97 -41.86
#